data_AF-A0A0S2DQB5-F1
#
_entry.id   AF-A0A0S2DQB5-F1
#
_cell.length_a   1.000
_cell.length_b   1.000
_cell.length_c   1.000
_cell.angle_alpha   90.00
_cell.angle_beta   90.00
_cell.angle_gamma   90.00
#
_symmetry.space_group_name_H-M   'P 1'
#
loop_
_entity.id
_entity.type
_entity.pdbx_description
1 polymer ?
#
loop_
_entity_poly.entity_id
_entity_poly.type
_entity_poly.pdbx_seq_one_letter_code
_entity_poly.pdbx_strand_id
1 'polypeptide(L)'
;MRSTGDASRAFVSPPRARVCFRIARDSPRMRDVQTNPKRDNRGATWRRARSPLDCRDRRRLRIAMDRRRFLLASSACALSAPALALDASAATAPAAATPNGARPRPTPQQLAWQREELALFVHYTVNTYTDREWGEGDEDPRAFAPTDLDARQWARAAKAGGFRSLILTAKHHDGFCLWPTATTAHSVRSSPWRDGRGDVVREFVEACRGEGLGVGFYLSPWDRHEPRYGSGRDYDDFYIAQLTELLTDYGPVFEVWFDGANGEGPNGRRQVYDWARIHRTVRALQPDAVIFSDAGPDVRWIGNERGVAGSTCWATVDPARVPYPGFDRPWVGEALQQGDPHGSAWRPGETDVSIRPGWFWHAAEDAKVRSADNLIDLYCSSVGRNSKLLLNVPPTRAGRFHDTDVARLAEFGRKRAALFAGGNLLTGARVRASGGAAPSRVLDGDADSYWRADAGEAWLEFESGEQIEFDLLCLQEAVAEGQHVANHRFEAWRDGGWQTVAWGTTIGCKRLERFDPVRARRLRLVIEHAYDLPRIATVAVYRGA
;
A
#
# COMPACT_ATOMS: atom_id res chain seq x y z
N MET A 1 -23.30 -48.65 64.93
CA MET A 1 -24.70 -48.64 64.42
C MET A 1 -25.01 -47.25 63.84
N ARG A 2 -26.04 -47.16 62.98
CA ARG A 2 -26.90 -46.00 62.61
C ARG A 2 -26.55 -44.65 63.30
N SER A 3 -26.23 -43.56 62.59
CA SER A 3 -27.16 -42.58 61.94
C SER A 3 -28.32 -42.14 62.87
N THR A 4 -28.64 -40.86 63.10
CA THR A 4 -28.49 -39.59 62.31
C THR A 4 -27.93 -38.46 63.22
N GLY A 5 -27.95 -37.14 62.96
CA GLY A 5 -28.49 -36.28 61.89
C GLY A 5 -28.14 -34.79 62.09
N ASP A 6 -28.24 -34.01 61.02
CA ASP A 6 -27.83 -32.60 60.80
C ASP A 6 -28.22 -31.52 61.86
N ALA A 7 -27.32 -30.55 62.09
CA ALA A 7 -27.63 -29.14 62.43
C ALA A 7 -26.39 -28.23 62.29
N SER A 8 -26.54 -27.06 61.67
CA SER A 8 -25.44 -26.13 61.36
C SER A 8 -25.16 -25.06 62.44
N ARG A 9 -23.90 -24.59 62.55
CA ARG A 9 -23.57 -23.21 62.98
C ARG A 9 -22.14 -22.77 62.61
N ALA A 10 -22.00 -21.45 62.46
CA ALA A 10 -20.88 -20.76 61.83
C ALA A 10 -19.53 -20.84 62.57
N PHE A 11 -18.45 -20.66 61.81
CA PHE A 11 -17.17 -20.11 62.28
C PHE A 11 -16.77 -18.89 61.44
N VAL A 12 -15.97 -18.00 62.02
CA VAL A 12 -15.75 -16.63 61.52
C VAL A 12 -14.45 -16.48 60.73
N SER A 13 -14.50 -15.75 59.62
CA SER A 13 -13.32 -15.29 58.87
C SER A 13 -13.17 -13.76 58.97
N PRO A 14 -11.98 -13.21 59.31
CA PRO A 14 -11.72 -11.77 59.33
C PRO A 14 -11.68 -11.15 57.91
N PRO A 15 -11.78 -9.81 57.78
CA PRO A 15 -12.24 -9.18 56.54
C PRO A 15 -11.17 -9.02 55.44
N ARG A 16 -11.64 -9.02 54.18
CA ARG A 16 -10.86 -8.62 53.01
C ARG A 16 -10.50 -7.13 53.08
N ALA A 17 -9.21 -6.80 53.14
CA ALA A 17 -8.74 -5.43 52.93
C ALA A 17 -8.99 -4.99 51.47
N ARG A 18 -9.82 -3.96 51.27
CA ARG A 18 -9.95 -3.27 49.99
C ARG A 18 -8.78 -2.30 49.81
N VAL A 19 -7.78 -2.67 49.01
CA VAL A 19 -6.78 -1.70 48.53
C VAL A 19 -7.37 -0.94 47.34
N CYS A 20 -7.62 0.35 47.52
CA CYS A 20 -8.15 1.21 46.46
C CYS A 20 -7.04 1.60 45.47
N PHE A 21 -7.16 1.18 44.21
CA PHE A 21 -6.35 1.76 43.13
C PHE A 21 -6.79 3.21 42.88
N ARG A 22 -5.98 4.15 43.36
CA ARG A 22 -6.20 5.59 43.19
C ARG A 22 -5.57 6.03 41.87
N ILE A 23 -6.33 5.97 40.78
CA ILE A 23 -5.87 6.42 39.46
C ILE A 23 -5.64 7.95 39.52
N ALA A 24 -4.37 8.35 39.49
CA ALA A 24 -3.98 9.75 39.30
C ALA A 24 -4.29 10.14 37.85
N ARG A 25 -5.19 11.11 37.67
CA ARG A 25 -5.48 11.75 36.38
C ARG A 25 -4.90 13.17 36.40
N ASP A 26 -3.68 13.33 35.91
CA ASP A 26 -3.12 14.64 35.59
C ASP A 26 -2.31 14.57 34.30
N SER A 27 -2.94 15.00 33.20
CA SER A 27 -2.30 15.34 31.92
C SER A 27 -2.99 16.61 31.39
N PRO A 28 -2.25 17.69 31.07
CA PRO A 28 -2.86 18.97 30.72
C PRO A 28 -3.52 18.94 29.34
N ARG A 29 -4.70 19.58 29.22
CA ARG A 29 -5.45 19.69 27.96
C ARG A 29 -4.75 20.65 26.99
N MET A 30 -4.27 20.15 25.87
CA MET A 30 -4.25 20.96 24.63
C MET A 30 -5.62 20.88 23.93
N ARG A 31 -5.87 21.81 23.02
CA ARG A 31 -7.23 22.24 22.63
C ARG A 31 -7.62 21.71 21.26
N ASP A 32 -8.85 21.25 21.12
CA ASP A 32 -9.49 21.09 19.82
C ASP A 32 -9.54 22.43 19.08
N VAL A 33 -9.06 22.46 17.83
CA VAL A 33 -9.25 23.57 16.91
C VAL A 33 -9.80 23.01 15.61
N GLN A 34 -11.13 23.00 15.48
CA GLN A 34 -11.79 22.80 14.20
C GLN A 34 -11.66 24.05 13.34
N THR A 35 -10.95 23.97 12.22
CA THR A 35 -11.02 25.01 11.17
C THR A 35 -11.13 24.39 9.78
N ASN A 36 -12.36 24.20 9.32
CA ASN A 36 -12.73 24.24 7.92
C ASN A 36 -13.85 25.29 7.79
N PRO A 37 -13.70 26.28 6.90
CA PRO A 37 -14.88 26.73 6.17
C PRO A 37 -14.60 26.95 4.68
N LYS A 38 -15.22 26.14 3.83
CA LYS A 38 -15.57 26.56 2.47
C LYS A 38 -16.66 27.65 2.54
N ARG A 39 -16.36 28.84 2.02
CA ARG A 39 -17.29 29.91 1.58
C ARG A 39 -18.42 30.33 2.54
N ASP A 40 -18.39 31.59 2.97
CA ASP A 40 -19.49 32.50 2.65
C ASP A 40 -18.91 33.80 2.06
N ASN A 41 -19.63 34.44 1.15
CA ASN A 41 -19.20 35.67 0.49
C ASN A 41 -20.42 36.49 0.06
N ARG A 42 -20.84 37.45 0.90
CA ARG A 42 -21.94 38.39 0.61
C ARG A 42 -21.55 39.77 1.09
N GLY A 43 -21.43 40.72 0.17
CA GLY A 43 -20.95 42.07 0.47
C GLY A 43 -21.21 43.11 -0.64
N ALA A 44 -22.29 42.97 -1.40
CA ALA A 44 -22.67 43.92 -2.45
C ALA A 44 -24.14 44.34 -2.28
N THR A 45 -24.40 45.65 -2.28
CA THR A 45 -25.69 46.23 -1.89
C THR A 45 -26.58 46.54 -3.10
N TRP A 46 -27.84 46.09 -3.05
CA TRP A 46 -28.91 46.62 -3.92
C TRP A 46 -30.18 46.90 -3.12
N ARG A 47 -30.81 48.03 -3.44
CA ARG A 47 -31.88 48.66 -2.65
C ARG A 47 -33.24 48.02 -2.93
N ARG A 48 -34.04 47.78 -1.89
CA ARG A 48 -35.50 47.60 -2.03
C ARG A 48 -36.22 48.94 -1.87
N ALA A 49 -36.95 49.35 -2.90
CA ALA A 49 -38.05 50.30 -2.72
C ALA A 49 -39.31 49.55 -2.22
N ARG A 50 -40.24 50.26 -1.58
CA ARG A 50 -41.57 49.77 -1.18
C ARG A 50 -42.65 50.61 -1.86
N SER A 51 -43.73 49.98 -2.32
CA SER A 51 -45.09 50.54 -2.28
C SER A 51 -46.13 49.41 -2.44
N PRO A 52 -47.30 49.44 -1.77
CA PRO A 52 -48.31 48.38 -1.83
C PRO A 52 -49.57 48.76 -2.64
N LEU A 53 -50.40 47.76 -2.97
CA LEU A 53 -51.83 47.92 -3.30
C LEU A 53 -52.67 46.79 -2.66
N ASP A 54 -53.99 46.94 -2.69
CA ASP A 54 -54.88 46.54 -1.58
C ASP A 54 -55.87 45.37 -1.87
N CYS A 55 -56.54 44.94 -0.79
CA CYS A 55 -57.55 43.89 -0.61
C CYS A 55 -58.56 43.60 -1.74
N ARG A 56 -59.01 42.33 -1.79
CA ARG A 56 -60.43 41.99 -1.45
C ARG A 56 -60.70 40.50 -1.14
N ASP A 57 -61.18 40.27 0.09
CA ASP A 57 -62.09 39.23 0.60
C ASP A 57 -62.55 38.07 -0.33
N ARG A 58 -62.35 36.80 0.10
CA ARG A 58 -63.46 35.91 0.55
C ARG A 58 -63.06 34.58 1.22
N ARG A 59 -63.35 34.53 2.53
CA ARG A 59 -63.95 33.42 3.32
C ARG A 59 -63.45 31.95 3.20
N ARG A 60 -62.97 31.43 4.35
CA ARG A 60 -63.33 30.16 5.06
C ARG A 60 -63.30 28.81 4.28
N LEU A 61 -62.86 27.67 4.85
CA LEU A 61 -62.70 27.26 6.26
C LEU A 61 -61.55 26.21 6.39
N ARG A 62 -61.17 25.85 7.63
CA ARG A 62 -60.16 24.83 7.99
C ARG A 62 -60.84 23.55 8.55
N ILE A 63 -60.01 22.56 8.97
CA ILE A 63 -60.30 21.39 9.83
C ILE A 63 -60.73 20.13 9.03
N ALA A 64 -60.41 18.88 9.40
CA ALA A 64 -59.17 18.17 9.81
C ALA A 64 -59.53 16.74 10.30
N MET A 65 -58.57 15.78 10.31
CA MET A 65 -58.63 14.49 11.05
C MET A 65 -59.73 13.49 10.58
N ASP A 66 -59.74 12.17 10.87
CA ASP A 66 -58.69 11.17 11.26
C ASP A 66 -59.15 9.75 10.79
N ARG A 67 -58.52 8.67 11.29
CA ARG A 67 -58.49 7.28 10.81
C ARG A 67 -59.70 6.36 11.14
N ARG A 68 -59.82 5.31 10.28
CA ARG A 68 -60.29 3.90 10.52
C ARG A 68 -61.79 3.54 10.64
N ARG A 69 -62.23 2.68 9.70
CA ARG A 69 -63.17 1.50 9.76
C ARG A 69 -63.01 0.70 8.43
N PHE A 70 -63.23 -0.61 8.21
CA PHE A 70 -63.96 -1.75 8.83
C PHE A 70 -65.47 -1.79 8.50
N LEU A 71 -66.11 -2.87 7.98
CA LEU A 71 -65.75 -4.26 7.55
C LEU A 71 -66.79 -4.70 6.44
N LEU A 72 -67.08 -5.94 5.96
CA LEU A 72 -66.78 -7.37 6.27
C LEU A 72 -67.15 -8.29 5.06
N ALA A 73 -66.40 -9.37 4.78
CA ALA A 73 -66.78 -10.61 4.02
C ALA A 73 -67.14 -10.52 2.50
N SER A 74 -67.15 -11.60 1.69
CA SER A 74 -66.98 -13.07 1.88
C SER A 74 -66.08 -13.65 0.73
N SER A 75 -65.81 -14.93 0.40
CA SER A 75 -66.01 -16.36 0.84
C SER A 75 -65.11 -17.22 -0.12
N ALA A 76 -64.97 -18.56 -0.18
CA ALA A 76 -65.04 -19.81 0.63
C ALA A 76 -64.81 -20.98 -0.38
N CYS A 77 -64.25 -22.19 -0.19
CA CYS A 77 -63.58 -23.01 0.86
C CYS A 77 -62.54 -23.94 0.12
N ALA A 78 -61.51 -24.62 0.65
CA ALA A 78 -61.14 -25.20 1.96
C ALA A 78 -61.47 -26.72 2.14
N LEU A 79 -60.44 -27.60 2.07
CA LEU A 79 -60.40 -29.03 2.48
C LEU A 79 -58.95 -29.47 2.87
N SER A 80 -58.73 -30.66 3.44
CA SER A 80 -57.68 -30.84 4.50
C SER A 80 -56.98 -32.21 4.68
N ALA A 81 -55.64 -32.17 4.92
CA ALA A 81 -54.81 -33.08 5.77
C ALA A 81 -54.68 -34.59 5.37
N PRO A 82 -53.82 -35.45 6.00
CA PRO A 82 -52.87 -35.22 7.11
C PRO A 82 -51.42 -35.82 6.98
N ALA A 83 -50.58 -35.43 7.94
CA ALA A 83 -49.42 -36.09 8.60
C ALA A 83 -48.63 -37.28 7.98
N LEU A 84 -47.29 -37.20 8.11
CA LEU A 84 -46.48 -38.17 8.89
C LEU A 84 -45.11 -37.56 9.26
N ALA A 85 -44.43 -38.10 10.27
CA ALA A 85 -43.12 -37.66 10.77
C ALA A 85 -42.07 -38.77 10.65
N LEU A 86 -40.79 -38.41 10.58
CA LEU A 86 -39.64 -39.32 10.68
C LEU A 86 -38.42 -38.58 11.23
N ASP A 87 -37.55 -39.33 11.91
CA ASP A 87 -36.66 -38.83 12.97
C ASP A 87 -35.52 -37.89 12.54
N ALA A 88 -35.15 -37.00 13.46
CA ALA A 88 -33.85 -36.34 13.45
C ALA A 88 -32.84 -37.16 14.27
N SER A 89 -31.77 -37.65 13.63
CA SER A 89 -30.62 -38.22 14.33
C SER A 89 -29.33 -38.15 13.49
N ALA A 90 -28.19 -38.22 14.17
CA ALA A 90 -26.85 -38.46 13.63
C ALA A 90 -26.32 -37.52 12.52
N ALA A 91 -25.79 -36.38 12.99
CA ALA A 91 -24.46 -35.87 12.63
C ALA A 91 -23.96 -35.97 11.16
N THR A 92 -23.95 -34.82 10.49
CA THR A 92 -22.73 -34.34 9.84
C THR A 92 -22.40 -32.94 10.38
N ALA A 93 -21.24 -32.78 11.00
CA ALA A 93 -20.64 -31.45 11.12
C ALA A 93 -20.34 -30.93 9.70
N PRO A 94 -20.38 -29.60 9.45
CA PRO A 94 -19.86 -29.07 8.20
C PRO A 94 -18.39 -29.52 8.07
N ALA A 95 -18.09 -30.31 7.04
CA ALA A 95 -16.75 -30.84 6.85
C ALA A 95 -15.75 -29.67 6.77
N ALA A 96 -14.70 -29.72 7.60
CA ALA A 96 -13.68 -28.69 7.62
C ALA A 96 -13.05 -28.58 6.22
N ALA A 97 -13.31 -27.44 5.55
CA ALA A 97 -13.00 -27.26 4.14
C ALA A 97 -11.51 -26.95 3.94
N THR A 98 -10.66 -27.98 4.07
CA THR A 98 -9.22 -27.86 3.83
C THR A 98 -8.65 -28.94 2.88
N PRO A 99 -9.11 -29.06 1.62
CA PRO A 99 -8.36 -29.73 0.58
C PRO A 99 -7.24 -28.83 0.03
N ASN A 100 -6.17 -28.70 0.81
CA ASN A 100 -4.79 -28.78 0.34
C ASN A 100 -4.42 -28.04 -0.98
N GLY A 101 -4.80 -26.76 -1.10
CA GLY A 101 -4.24 -25.87 -2.11
C GLY A 101 -2.89 -25.32 -1.64
N ALA A 102 -1.84 -25.44 -2.46
CA ALA A 102 -0.57 -24.77 -2.17
C ALA A 102 -0.81 -23.24 -2.13
N ARG A 103 -0.31 -22.56 -1.09
CA ARG A 103 -0.45 -21.11 -0.97
C ARG A 103 0.19 -20.43 -2.20
N PRO A 104 -0.40 -19.35 -2.74
CA PRO A 104 0.17 -18.67 -3.90
C PRO A 104 1.63 -18.24 -3.66
N ARG A 105 2.42 -18.30 -4.72
CA ARG A 105 3.84 -17.98 -4.74
C ARG A 105 4.10 -16.83 -5.72
N PRO A 106 5.14 -16.02 -5.50
CA PRO A 106 5.57 -15.07 -6.51
C PRO A 106 6.04 -15.78 -7.78
N THR A 107 5.81 -15.17 -8.94
CA THR A 107 6.62 -15.45 -10.14
C THR A 107 8.07 -15.00 -9.90
N PRO A 108 9.06 -15.48 -10.70
CA PRO A 108 10.43 -14.98 -10.62
C PRO A 108 10.53 -13.45 -10.72
N GLN A 109 9.70 -12.83 -11.57
CA GLN A 109 9.59 -11.39 -11.75
C GLN A 109 9.08 -10.70 -10.48
N GLN A 110 7.99 -11.19 -9.88
CA GLN A 110 7.45 -10.65 -8.61
C GLN A 110 8.43 -10.83 -7.45
N LEU A 111 9.18 -11.94 -7.41
CA LEU A 111 10.18 -12.22 -6.38
C LEU A 111 11.38 -11.27 -6.50
N ALA A 112 11.88 -11.04 -7.72
CA ALA A 112 12.94 -10.07 -8.00
C ALA A 112 12.48 -8.64 -7.62
N TRP A 113 11.27 -8.26 -8.03
CA TRP A 113 10.66 -6.97 -7.72
C TRP A 113 10.51 -6.73 -6.21
N GLN A 114 10.05 -7.72 -5.45
CA GLN A 114 9.88 -7.56 -4.00
C GLN A 114 11.23 -7.52 -3.27
N ARG A 115 12.27 -8.16 -3.84
CA ARG A 115 13.66 -8.11 -3.35
C ARG A 115 14.42 -6.83 -3.70
N GLU A 116 13.91 -5.99 -4.62
CA GLU A 116 14.51 -4.66 -4.87
C GLU A 116 14.31 -3.67 -3.72
N GLU A 117 13.21 -3.83 -2.96
CA GLU A 117 12.72 -2.95 -1.88
C GLU A 117 12.34 -1.52 -2.29
N LEU A 118 13.08 -0.90 -3.21
CA LEU A 118 13.09 0.55 -3.44
C LEU A 118 13.11 0.93 -4.93
N ALA A 119 12.03 1.55 -5.39
CA ALA A 119 11.97 2.26 -6.68
C ALA A 119 11.82 3.77 -6.48
N LEU A 120 12.29 4.55 -7.46
CA LEU A 120 12.07 5.99 -7.53
C LEU A 120 11.00 6.29 -8.59
N PHE A 121 10.05 7.17 -8.30
CA PHE A 121 9.15 7.72 -9.32
C PHE A 121 9.68 9.06 -9.82
N VAL A 122 9.46 9.37 -11.10
CA VAL A 122 9.79 10.64 -11.73
C VAL A 122 8.54 11.21 -12.41
N HIS A 123 7.79 12.04 -11.70
CA HIS A 123 6.71 12.85 -12.28
C HIS A 123 7.27 14.08 -12.98
N TYR A 124 7.12 14.12 -14.31
CA TYR A 124 7.63 15.18 -15.16
C TYR A 124 6.84 15.26 -16.47
N THR A 125 6.18 16.39 -16.75
CA THR A 125 5.51 16.68 -18.02
C THR A 125 5.46 18.21 -18.22
N VAL A 126 4.58 18.69 -19.10
CA VAL A 126 4.20 20.11 -19.19
C VAL A 126 3.66 20.69 -17.86
N ASN A 127 3.14 19.85 -16.95
CA ASN A 127 2.62 20.25 -15.63
C ASN A 127 3.65 20.96 -14.74
N THR A 128 4.92 20.54 -14.82
CA THR A 128 6.04 21.20 -14.14
C THR A 128 6.20 22.68 -14.55
N TYR A 129 5.76 23.04 -15.75
CA TYR A 129 5.84 24.39 -16.31
C TYR A 129 4.57 25.21 -16.04
N THR A 130 3.40 24.58 -16.02
CA THR A 130 2.10 25.21 -15.69
C THR A 130 1.82 25.32 -14.19
N ASP A 131 2.69 24.75 -13.34
CA ASP A 131 2.56 24.73 -11.88
C ASP A 131 1.29 23.97 -11.41
N ARG A 132 1.00 22.84 -12.07
CA ARG A 132 -0.15 21.96 -11.82
C ARG A 132 0.29 20.58 -11.31
N GLU A 133 -0.55 19.97 -10.48
CA GLU A 133 -0.48 18.52 -10.21
C GLU A 133 -1.16 17.74 -11.34
N TRP A 134 -2.40 18.12 -11.67
CA TRP A 134 -3.16 17.59 -12.80
C TRP A 134 -3.29 18.69 -13.85
N GLY A 135 -2.70 18.47 -15.03
CA GLY A 135 -2.95 19.30 -16.22
C GLY A 135 -4.37 19.17 -16.73
N GLU A 136 -4.78 20.08 -17.63
CA GLU A 136 -6.14 20.15 -18.17
C GLU A 136 -6.31 19.39 -19.50
N GLY A 137 -5.21 19.13 -20.23
CA GLY A 137 -5.19 18.55 -21.57
C GLY A 137 -5.20 19.60 -22.69
N ASP A 138 -5.24 20.89 -22.33
CA ASP A 138 -5.21 22.04 -23.24
C ASP A 138 -3.85 22.77 -23.27
N GLU A 139 -2.86 22.26 -22.52
CA GLU A 139 -1.53 22.86 -22.41
C GLU A 139 -0.81 22.96 -23.78
N ASP A 140 -0.27 24.16 -24.08
CA ASP A 140 0.58 24.38 -25.24
C ASP A 140 1.88 23.54 -25.10
N PRO A 141 2.20 22.62 -26.05
CA PRO A 141 3.47 21.89 -26.07
C PRO A 141 4.71 22.79 -25.98
N ARG A 142 4.60 24.07 -26.37
CA ARG A 142 5.68 25.05 -26.27
C ARG A 142 6.02 25.47 -24.84
N ALA A 143 5.14 25.20 -23.87
CA ALA A 143 5.42 25.44 -22.45
C ALA A 143 6.46 24.46 -21.89
N PHE A 144 6.58 23.26 -22.48
CA PHE A 144 7.63 22.30 -22.13
C PHE A 144 8.98 22.74 -22.70
N ALA A 145 9.80 23.40 -21.88
CA ALA A 145 11.09 23.94 -22.30
C ALA A 145 12.20 23.73 -21.24
N PRO A 146 12.68 22.49 -21.01
CA PRO A 146 13.82 22.21 -20.14
C PRO A 146 15.08 22.94 -20.60
N THR A 147 15.76 23.63 -19.69
CA THR A 147 16.98 24.40 -19.99
C THR A 147 18.29 23.61 -19.79
N ASP A 148 18.29 22.62 -18.90
CA ASP A 148 19.45 21.80 -18.53
C ASP A 148 18.99 20.42 -18.03
N LEU A 149 18.32 19.67 -18.92
CA LEU A 149 17.82 18.33 -18.59
C LEU A 149 18.98 17.33 -18.46
N ASP A 150 19.10 16.73 -17.27
CA ASP A 150 20.16 15.78 -16.93
C ASP A 150 19.56 14.56 -16.22
N ALA A 151 19.00 13.64 -17.02
CA ALA A 151 18.50 12.37 -16.49
C ALA A 151 19.60 11.52 -15.82
N ARG A 152 20.88 11.76 -16.14
CA ARG A 152 22.02 11.11 -15.46
C ARG A 152 22.18 11.64 -14.04
N GLN A 153 21.78 12.87 -13.72
CA GLN A 153 21.67 13.34 -12.34
C GLN A 153 20.54 12.64 -11.60
N TRP A 154 19.39 12.37 -12.25
CA TRP A 154 18.29 11.61 -11.65
C TRP A 154 18.74 10.20 -11.27
N ALA A 155 19.38 9.46 -12.20
CA ALA A 155 19.89 8.11 -11.97
C ALA A 155 21.00 8.08 -10.89
N ARG A 156 21.95 9.03 -10.91
CA ARG A 156 22.99 9.16 -9.86
C ARG A 156 22.38 9.43 -8.48
N ALA A 157 21.35 10.27 -8.40
CA ALA A 157 20.67 10.56 -7.14
C ALA A 157 19.88 9.35 -6.61
N ALA A 158 19.20 8.61 -7.49
CA ALA A 158 18.54 7.34 -7.14
C ALA A 158 19.55 6.31 -6.61
N LYS A 159 20.70 6.15 -7.27
CA LYS A 159 21.77 5.25 -6.83
C LYS A 159 22.40 5.68 -5.50
N ALA A 160 22.56 6.99 -5.26
CA ALA A 160 23.02 7.53 -3.98
C ALA A 160 22.01 7.32 -2.84
N GLY A 161 20.71 7.34 -3.14
CA GLY A 161 19.65 6.88 -2.24
C GLY A 161 19.56 5.36 -2.11
N GLY A 162 20.34 4.60 -2.88
CA GLY A 162 20.35 3.14 -2.87
C GLY A 162 19.05 2.51 -3.40
N PHE A 163 18.37 3.18 -4.33
CA PHE A 163 17.26 2.63 -5.10
C PHE A 163 17.77 1.61 -6.14
N ARG A 164 16.87 0.84 -6.76
CA ARG A 164 17.19 -0.21 -7.74
C ARG A 164 16.56 0.02 -9.11
N SER A 165 15.33 0.48 -9.14
CA SER A 165 14.61 0.87 -10.37
C SER A 165 14.13 2.32 -10.31
N LEU A 166 13.89 2.91 -11.49
CA LEU A 166 13.17 4.17 -11.64
C LEU A 166 11.95 3.98 -12.56
N ILE A 167 10.85 4.67 -12.26
CA ILE A 167 9.64 4.73 -13.09
C ILE A 167 9.47 6.18 -13.58
N LEU A 168 9.30 6.39 -14.89
CA LEU A 168 9.05 7.71 -15.49
C LEU A 168 7.59 7.87 -15.91
N THR A 169 6.98 9.03 -15.67
CA THR A 169 5.69 9.41 -16.27
C THR A 169 5.86 9.73 -17.76
N ALA A 170 5.91 8.71 -18.60
CA ALA A 170 6.05 8.87 -20.05
C ALA A 170 4.89 9.68 -20.65
N LYS A 171 3.69 9.56 -20.07
CA LYS A 171 2.52 10.40 -20.31
C LYS A 171 1.72 10.52 -19.01
N HIS A 172 1.33 11.72 -18.57
CA HIS A 172 0.46 11.91 -17.41
C HIS A 172 -1.02 12.07 -17.83
N HIS A 173 -1.94 12.36 -16.90
CA HIS A 173 -3.36 12.62 -17.19
C HIS A 173 -3.57 13.74 -18.22
N ASP A 174 -2.62 14.67 -18.33
CA ASP A 174 -2.59 15.72 -19.36
C ASP A 174 -2.56 15.17 -20.80
N GLY A 175 -2.08 13.94 -21.00
CA GLY A 175 -1.86 13.35 -22.31
C GLY A 175 -0.52 13.73 -22.96
N PHE A 176 0.32 14.53 -22.29
CA PHE A 176 1.56 15.05 -22.88
C PHE A 176 2.65 13.97 -22.91
N CYS A 177 3.04 13.54 -24.11
CA CYS A 177 3.97 12.42 -24.27
C CYS A 177 5.45 12.90 -24.27
N LEU A 178 6.25 12.33 -23.37
CA LEU A 178 7.68 12.65 -23.15
C LEU A 178 8.65 12.15 -24.24
N TRP A 179 8.15 11.35 -25.19
CA TRP A 179 8.90 10.84 -26.34
C TRP A 179 8.25 11.31 -27.65
N PRO A 180 8.98 11.34 -28.78
CA PRO A 180 8.45 11.77 -30.07
C PRO A 180 7.55 10.69 -30.71
N THR A 181 6.51 10.26 -29.98
CA THR A 181 5.48 9.31 -30.41
C THR A 181 4.94 9.64 -31.81
N ALA A 182 4.56 8.63 -32.59
CA ALA A 182 3.82 8.85 -33.83
C ALA A 182 2.39 9.32 -33.56
N THR A 183 1.78 8.92 -32.44
CA THR A 183 0.31 8.89 -32.28
C THR A 183 -0.35 10.24 -32.02
N THR A 184 0.34 11.20 -31.39
CA THR A 184 -0.22 12.54 -31.07
C THR A 184 0.81 13.67 -31.17
N ALA A 185 0.32 14.86 -31.54
CA ALA A 185 1.12 16.09 -31.58
C ALA A 185 1.29 16.75 -30.20
N HIS A 186 0.51 16.34 -29.19
CA HIS A 186 0.67 16.80 -27.81
C HIS A 186 1.80 15.99 -27.13
N SER A 187 3.02 16.27 -27.58
CA SER A 187 4.24 15.54 -27.23
C SER A 187 5.48 16.42 -27.42
N VAL A 188 6.63 15.97 -26.90
CA VAL A 188 7.92 16.70 -27.02
C VAL A 188 8.29 17.07 -28.46
N ARG A 189 7.80 16.35 -29.47
CA ARG A 189 8.01 16.64 -30.90
C ARG A 189 7.45 18.00 -31.36
N SER A 190 6.54 18.59 -30.59
CA SER A 190 5.95 19.91 -30.84
C SER A 190 6.36 20.97 -29.82
N SER A 191 7.29 20.63 -28.92
CA SER A 191 7.94 21.56 -27.99
C SER A 191 9.20 22.20 -28.61
N PRO A 192 9.69 23.35 -28.11
CA PRO A 192 10.98 23.93 -28.52
C PRO A 192 12.18 23.13 -28.02
N TRP A 193 11.98 22.18 -27.10
CA TRP A 193 13.08 21.44 -26.47
C TRP A 193 13.84 20.58 -27.48
N ARG A 194 15.17 20.76 -27.51
CA ARG A 194 16.08 20.19 -28.54
C ARG A 194 15.54 20.38 -29.97
N ASP A 195 14.95 21.54 -30.25
CA ASP A 195 14.28 21.91 -31.51
C ASP A 195 13.18 20.92 -31.95
N GLY A 196 12.43 20.35 -31.00
CA GLY A 196 11.40 19.34 -31.27
C GLY A 196 11.95 17.94 -31.63
N ARG A 197 13.26 17.71 -31.45
CA ARG A 197 13.94 16.41 -31.69
C ARG A 197 14.35 15.69 -30.40
N GLY A 198 13.88 16.16 -29.25
CA GLY A 198 14.20 15.56 -27.95
C GLY A 198 13.35 14.32 -27.63
N ASP A 199 13.90 13.44 -26.80
CA ASP A 199 13.24 12.24 -26.28
C ASP A 199 13.67 12.05 -24.82
N VAL A 200 12.81 12.43 -23.86
CA VAL A 200 13.14 12.31 -22.43
C VAL A 200 13.17 10.85 -22.01
N VAL A 201 12.35 10.00 -22.64
CA VAL A 201 12.31 8.56 -22.36
C VAL A 201 13.63 7.91 -22.76
N ARG A 202 14.22 8.29 -23.90
CA ARG A 202 15.57 7.83 -24.32
C ARG A 202 16.64 8.22 -23.30
N GLU A 203 16.70 9.51 -22.93
CA GLU A 203 17.70 10.03 -21.99
C GLU A 203 17.57 9.39 -20.60
N PHE A 204 16.34 9.18 -20.14
CA PHE A 204 16.02 8.46 -18.90
C PHE A 204 16.48 7.00 -18.93
N VAL A 205 16.16 6.27 -20.00
CA VAL A 205 16.52 4.85 -20.17
C VAL A 205 18.04 4.67 -20.22
N GLU A 206 18.75 5.52 -20.97
CA GLU A 206 20.20 5.51 -21.05
C GLU A 206 20.86 5.87 -19.70
N ALA A 207 20.30 6.83 -18.97
CA ALA A 207 20.79 7.21 -17.65
C ALA A 207 20.63 6.08 -16.62
N CYS A 208 19.45 5.42 -16.58
CA CYS A 208 19.21 4.30 -15.68
C CYS A 208 20.16 3.14 -15.98
N ARG A 209 20.31 2.75 -17.26
CA ARG A 209 21.23 1.67 -17.67
C ARG A 209 22.69 2.01 -17.42
N GLY A 210 23.11 3.25 -17.65
CA GLY A 210 24.47 3.72 -17.34
C GLY A 210 24.83 3.60 -15.86
N GLU A 211 23.84 3.65 -14.96
CA GLU A 211 24.03 3.46 -13.52
C GLU A 211 23.72 2.04 -13.02
N GLY A 212 23.22 1.14 -13.88
CA GLY A 212 22.85 -0.23 -13.53
C GLY A 212 21.48 -0.35 -12.82
N LEU A 213 20.53 0.52 -13.18
CA LEU A 213 19.20 0.62 -12.56
C LEU A 213 18.10 0.12 -13.51
N GLY A 214 17.07 -0.51 -12.93
CA GLY A 214 15.87 -0.96 -13.64
C GLY A 214 15.06 0.22 -14.20
N VAL A 215 14.38 -0.02 -15.32
CA VAL A 215 13.60 0.97 -16.07
C VAL A 215 12.13 0.59 -16.02
N GLY A 216 11.28 1.49 -15.56
CA GLY A 216 9.83 1.37 -15.62
C GLY A 216 9.15 2.57 -16.28
N PHE A 217 7.93 2.36 -16.78
CA PHE A 217 7.13 3.39 -17.43
C PHE A 217 5.73 3.46 -16.83
N TYR A 218 5.34 4.66 -16.41
CA TYR A 218 3.95 5.05 -16.21
C TYR A 218 3.41 5.62 -17.53
N LEU A 219 2.26 5.12 -17.96
CA LEU A 219 1.52 5.62 -19.12
C LEU A 219 0.08 5.83 -18.66
N SER A 220 -0.37 7.08 -18.53
CA SER A 220 -1.68 7.34 -17.92
C SER A 220 -2.83 6.76 -18.75
N PRO A 221 -3.69 5.88 -18.17
CA PRO A 221 -4.87 5.36 -18.86
C PRO A 221 -5.92 6.44 -19.09
N TRP A 222 -6.15 7.31 -18.09
CA TRP A 222 -6.93 8.53 -18.26
C TRP A 222 -6.12 9.54 -19.08
N ASP A 223 -6.72 10.04 -20.16
CA ASP A 223 -6.09 11.03 -21.04
C ASP A 223 -7.08 12.18 -21.27
N ARG A 224 -6.71 13.36 -20.80
CA ARG A 224 -7.54 14.55 -20.89
C ARG A 224 -7.50 15.16 -22.30
N HIS A 225 -6.36 15.07 -22.98
CA HIS A 225 -6.15 15.64 -24.31
C HIS A 225 -6.80 14.83 -25.44
N GLU A 226 -6.62 13.50 -25.45
CA GLU A 226 -6.98 12.65 -26.58
C GLU A 226 -8.50 12.65 -26.86
N PRO A 227 -8.96 13.12 -28.04
CA PRO A 227 -10.39 13.17 -28.38
C PRO A 227 -11.10 11.80 -28.39
N ARG A 228 -10.38 10.71 -28.63
CA ARG A 228 -10.92 9.34 -28.56
C ARG A 228 -11.22 8.87 -27.13
N TYR A 229 -10.69 9.49 -26.09
CA TYR A 229 -10.88 9.00 -24.72
C TYR A 229 -12.38 8.88 -24.37
N GLY A 230 -12.83 7.66 -24.04
CA GLY A 230 -14.25 7.34 -23.85
C GLY A 230 -14.94 6.64 -25.04
N SER A 231 -14.25 6.41 -26.16
CA SER A 231 -14.78 5.64 -27.30
C SER A 231 -14.72 4.12 -27.12
N GLY A 232 -14.08 3.64 -26.04
CA GLY A 232 -13.78 2.22 -25.89
C GLY A 232 -12.66 1.82 -26.83
N ARG A 233 -12.96 0.95 -27.80
CA ARG A 233 -11.94 0.29 -28.62
C ARG A 233 -10.97 1.26 -29.32
N ASP A 234 -11.43 2.37 -29.88
CA ASP A 234 -10.56 3.24 -30.69
C ASP A 234 -9.53 3.98 -29.82
N TYR A 235 -9.84 4.23 -28.55
CA TYR A 235 -8.86 4.69 -27.56
C TYR A 235 -7.93 3.56 -27.10
N ASP A 236 -8.44 2.35 -26.89
CA ASP A 236 -7.59 1.20 -26.55
C ASP A 236 -6.59 0.87 -27.68
N ASP A 237 -7.01 1.02 -28.95
CA ASP A 237 -6.15 0.90 -30.14
C ASP A 237 -5.05 1.99 -30.16
N PHE A 238 -5.37 3.24 -29.78
CA PHE A 238 -4.40 4.32 -29.61
C PHE A 238 -3.43 4.09 -28.44
N TYR A 239 -3.95 3.69 -27.28
CA TYR A 239 -3.21 3.45 -26.07
C TYR A 239 -2.23 2.27 -26.24
N ILE A 240 -2.67 1.20 -26.91
CA ILE A 240 -1.82 0.05 -27.26
C ILE A 240 -0.74 0.44 -28.27
N ALA A 241 -0.97 1.40 -29.17
CA ALA A 241 0.08 1.91 -30.05
C ALA A 241 1.18 2.65 -29.25
N GLN A 242 0.80 3.57 -28.35
CA GLN A 242 1.75 4.25 -27.45
C GLN A 242 2.53 3.27 -26.56
N LEU A 243 1.82 2.28 -26.00
CA LEU A 243 2.42 1.23 -25.19
C LEU A 243 3.38 0.36 -26.03
N THR A 244 3.08 0.11 -27.30
CA THR A 244 3.98 -0.64 -28.20
C THR A 244 5.28 0.12 -28.41
N GLU A 245 5.24 1.40 -28.78
CA GLU A 245 6.44 2.25 -28.96
C GLU A 245 7.35 2.21 -27.71
N LEU A 246 6.77 2.39 -26.51
CA LEU A 246 7.49 2.36 -25.24
C LEU A 246 8.10 0.98 -24.94
N LEU A 247 7.40 -0.10 -25.25
CA LEU A 247 7.83 -1.47 -24.92
C LEU A 247 8.66 -2.17 -26.01
N THR A 248 8.79 -1.62 -27.23
CA THR A 248 9.73 -2.12 -28.25
C THR A 248 11.00 -1.29 -28.35
N ASP A 249 10.87 0.04 -28.45
CA ASP A 249 11.95 0.87 -29.01
C ASP A 249 12.99 1.29 -27.96
N TYR A 250 12.68 1.04 -26.68
CA TYR A 250 13.50 1.42 -25.53
C TYR A 250 14.20 0.23 -24.88
N GLY A 251 14.05 -1.01 -25.37
CA GLY A 251 14.70 -2.22 -24.83
C GLY A 251 14.02 -2.76 -23.56
N PRO A 252 14.72 -3.56 -22.71
CA PRO A 252 14.11 -4.21 -21.54
C PRO A 252 13.48 -3.22 -20.55
N VAL A 253 12.24 -3.53 -20.14
CA VAL A 253 11.44 -2.82 -19.14
C VAL A 253 11.19 -3.75 -17.96
N PHE A 254 11.32 -3.21 -16.76
CA PHE A 254 11.17 -3.91 -15.49
C PHE A 254 9.74 -3.81 -14.93
N GLU A 255 9.09 -2.66 -15.15
CA GLU A 255 7.79 -2.34 -14.54
C GLU A 255 6.95 -1.44 -15.44
N VAL A 256 5.67 -1.77 -15.58
CA VAL A 256 4.68 -0.96 -16.31
C VAL A 256 3.57 -0.57 -15.34
N TRP A 257 3.34 0.73 -15.20
CA TRP A 257 2.48 1.30 -14.15
C TRP A 257 1.20 1.90 -14.76
N PHE A 258 0.05 1.32 -14.41
CA PHE A 258 -1.26 1.73 -14.91
C PHE A 258 -2.13 2.30 -13.79
N ASP A 259 -2.49 3.57 -13.94
CA ASP A 259 -3.23 4.36 -12.96
C ASP A 259 -4.74 4.04 -12.91
N GLY A 260 -5.31 4.02 -11.71
CA GLY A 260 -6.76 3.98 -11.48
C GLY A 260 -7.43 5.35 -11.39
N ALA A 261 -6.66 6.44 -11.24
CA ALA A 261 -7.19 7.79 -11.06
C ALA A 261 -7.92 8.32 -12.31
N ASN A 262 -9.09 8.94 -12.09
CA ASN A 262 -9.90 9.56 -13.13
C ASN A 262 -10.73 10.72 -12.56
N GLY A 263 -10.47 11.94 -13.03
CA GLY A 263 -11.13 13.18 -12.59
C GLY A 263 -12.36 13.61 -13.39
N GLU A 264 -12.80 12.88 -14.42
CA GLU A 264 -13.97 13.22 -15.27
C GLU A 264 -15.30 13.29 -14.47
N GLY A 265 -15.35 12.68 -13.29
CA GLY A 265 -16.47 12.77 -12.36
C GLY A 265 -17.75 12.09 -12.86
N PRO A 266 -18.93 12.41 -12.28
CA PRO A 266 -20.16 11.67 -12.57
C PRO A 266 -20.63 11.75 -14.03
N ASN A 267 -20.39 12.88 -14.69
CA ASN A 267 -20.97 13.23 -15.99
C ASN A 267 -19.94 13.37 -17.13
N GLY A 268 -18.64 13.22 -16.86
CA GLY A 268 -17.59 13.28 -17.87
C GLY A 268 -17.43 11.97 -18.66
N ARG A 269 -16.37 11.92 -19.47
CA ARG A 269 -16.05 10.79 -20.35
C ARG A 269 -15.68 9.55 -19.54
N ARG A 270 -16.09 8.38 -20.02
CA ARG A 270 -15.84 7.09 -19.36
C ARG A 270 -15.26 6.09 -20.34
N GLN A 271 -13.95 5.91 -20.29
CA GLN A 271 -13.29 4.83 -21.01
C GLN A 271 -13.53 3.49 -20.32
N VAL A 272 -13.88 2.48 -21.11
CA VAL A 272 -13.99 1.08 -20.66
C VAL A 272 -12.87 0.30 -21.34
N TYR A 273 -11.73 0.21 -20.65
CA TYR A 273 -10.50 -0.39 -21.19
C TYR A 273 -10.61 -1.92 -21.30
N ASP A 274 -10.18 -2.49 -22.43
CA ASP A 274 -9.83 -3.92 -22.54
C ASP A 274 -8.49 -4.19 -21.84
N TRP A 275 -8.51 -4.14 -20.50
CA TRP A 275 -7.37 -4.48 -19.64
C TRP A 275 -6.78 -5.85 -19.97
N ALA A 276 -7.61 -6.82 -20.35
CA ALA A 276 -7.14 -8.14 -20.72
C ALA A 276 -6.26 -8.09 -21.99
N ARG A 277 -6.59 -7.24 -22.96
CA ARG A 277 -5.76 -6.99 -24.15
C ARG A 277 -4.53 -6.15 -23.84
N ILE A 278 -4.65 -5.09 -23.04
CA ILE A 278 -3.53 -4.25 -22.61
C ILE A 278 -2.47 -5.11 -21.91
N HIS A 279 -2.86 -5.94 -20.95
CA HIS A 279 -1.94 -6.86 -20.25
C HIS A 279 -1.36 -7.93 -21.18
N ARG A 280 -2.13 -8.46 -22.15
CA ARG A 280 -1.59 -9.36 -23.19
C ARG A 280 -0.52 -8.66 -24.06
N THR A 281 -0.70 -7.39 -24.39
CA THR A 281 0.32 -6.60 -25.12
C THR A 281 1.60 -6.47 -24.29
N VAL A 282 1.52 -6.09 -23.00
CA VAL A 282 2.72 -6.01 -22.15
C VAL A 282 3.45 -7.35 -22.13
N ARG A 283 2.74 -8.46 -21.88
CA ARG A 283 3.35 -9.80 -21.82
C ARG A 283 3.96 -10.30 -23.14
N ALA A 284 3.44 -9.85 -24.28
CA ALA A 284 3.95 -10.21 -25.59
C ALA A 284 5.24 -9.46 -25.96
N LEU A 285 5.41 -8.23 -25.44
CA LEU A 285 6.57 -7.36 -25.74
C LEU A 285 7.66 -7.42 -24.66
N GLN A 286 7.25 -7.52 -23.39
CA GLN A 286 8.11 -7.48 -22.20
C GLN A 286 7.61 -8.53 -21.18
N PRO A 287 7.86 -9.83 -21.42
CA PRO A 287 7.35 -10.91 -20.57
C PRO A 287 7.90 -10.87 -19.13
N ASP A 288 9.07 -10.27 -18.94
CA ASP A 288 9.72 -10.12 -17.63
C ASP A 288 9.31 -8.85 -16.86
N ALA A 289 8.55 -7.94 -17.47
CA ALA A 289 8.03 -6.76 -16.78
C ALA A 289 6.88 -7.14 -15.84
N VAL A 290 6.90 -6.62 -14.61
CA VAL A 290 5.71 -6.62 -13.75
C VAL A 290 4.74 -5.52 -14.20
N ILE A 291 3.44 -5.77 -13.99
CA ILE A 291 2.38 -4.79 -14.25
C ILE A 291 1.74 -4.38 -12.91
N PHE A 292 1.88 -3.10 -12.60
CA PHE A 292 1.17 -2.43 -11.51
C PHE A 292 -0.19 -1.89 -11.99
N SER A 293 -1.19 -2.02 -11.12
CA SER A 293 -2.31 -1.08 -11.01
C SER A 293 -2.89 -1.17 -9.59
N ASP A 294 -3.95 -0.43 -9.26
CA ASP A 294 -4.71 -0.60 -8.02
C ASP A 294 -5.02 -2.07 -7.72
N ALA A 295 -5.34 -2.84 -8.76
CA ALA A 295 -5.84 -4.20 -8.67
C ALA A 295 -4.77 -5.28 -8.94
N GLY A 296 -3.70 -4.97 -9.68
CA GLY A 296 -2.78 -5.96 -10.27
C GLY A 296 -2.53 -5.75 -11.78
N PRO A 297 -2.25 -6.80 -12.57
CA PRO A 297 -2.33 -8.22 -12.24
C PRO A 297 -1.18 -8.76 -11.39
N ASP A 298 -0.01 -8.11 -11.37
CA ASP A 298 1.18 -8.65 -10.69
C ASP A 298 1.45 -8.00 -9.34
N VAL A 299 1.34 -6.68 -9.27
CA VAL A 299 1.58 -5.90 -8.04
C VAL A 299 0.45 -4.89 -7.88
N ARG A 300 0.08 -4.60 -6.64
CA ARG A 300 -1.10 -3.78 -6.32
C ARG A 300 -0.71 -2.46 -5.67
N TRP A 301 -1.55 -1.44 -5.82
CA TRP A 301 -1.50 -0.27 -4.95
C TRP A 301 -1.71 -0.67 -3.48
N ILE A 302 -0.96 -0.06 -2.55
CA ILE A 302 -1.19 -0.25 -1.12
C ILE A 302 -2.47 0.44 -0.60
N GLY A 303 -3.13 1.27 -1.42
CA GLY A 303 -4.35 1.96 -1.03
C GLY A 303 -4.17 3.29 -0.30
N ASN A 304 -2.96 3.88 -0.33
CA ASN A 304 -2.73 5.28 0.09
C ASN A 304 -1.35 5.86 -0.31
N GLU A 305 -1.37 7.06 -0.88
CA GLU A 305 -0.20 7.89 -1.27
C GLU A 305 0.65 8.43 -0.10
N ARG A 306 0.41 7.98 1.14
CA ARG A 306 1.12 8.49 2.34
C ARG A 306 2.42 7.73 2.62
N GLY A 307 2.72 6.68 1.84
CA GLY A 307 3.89 5.84 2.04
C GLY A 307 3.79 4.86 3.23
N VAL A 308 2.57 4.42 3.56
CA VAL A 308 2.30 3.55 4.72
C VAL A 308 1.52 2.30 4.32
N ALA A 309 2.16 1.14 4.44
CA ALA A 309 1.51 -0.17 4.39
C ALA A 309 0.86 -0.54 5.73
N GLY A 310 -0.15 -1.42 5.67
CA GLY A 310 -0.82 -1.96 6.83
C GLY A 310 0.14 -2.68 7.78
N SER A 311 -0.15 -2.64 9.09
CA SER A 311 0.62 -3.41 10.08
C SER A 311 0.50 -4.93 9.83
N THR A 312 -0.63 -5.36 9.29
CA THR A 312 -0.83 -6.59 8.52
C THR A 312 -0.74 -6.26 7.04
N CYS A 313 0.06 -7.01 6.27
CA CYS A 313 0.17 -6.93 4.82
C CYS A 313 0.48 -8.31 4.24
N TRP A 314 -0.57 -8.97 3.74
CA TRP A 314 -0.46 -10.17 2.91
C TRP A 314 -0.10 -9.78 1.48
N ALA A 315 0.81 -10.52 0.86
CA ALA A 315 1.05 -10.48 -0.58
C ALA A 315 -0.01 -11.29 -1.34
N THR A 316 -0.68 -12.25 -0.69
CA THR A 316 -1.86 -12.91 -1.24
C THR A 316 -3.08 -11.99 -1.21
N VAL A 317 -3.92 -12.03 -2.25
CA VAL A 317 -5.21 -11.32 -2.35
C VAL A 317 -6.27 -12.17 -3.04
N ASP A 318 -7.55 -11.92 -2.76
CA ASP A 318 -8.65 -12.33 -3.63
C ASP A 318 -8.87 -11.26 -4.72
N PRO A 319 -8.65 -11.57 -6.01
CA PRO A 319 -8.91 -10.64 -7.11
C PRO A 319 -10.36 -10.15 -7.21
N ALA A 320 -11.35 -10.85 -6.63
CA ALA A 320 -12.74 -10.40 -6.68
C ALA A 320 -13.03 -9.23 -5.71
N ARG A 321 -12.21 -9.01 -4.67
CA ARG A 321 -12.37 -7.87 -3.74
C ARG A 321 -12.06 -6.52 -4.39
N VAL A 322 -11.10 -6.50 -5.33
CA VAL A 322 -10.68 -5.34 -6.13
C VAL A 322 -10.42 -5.80 -7.59
N PRO A 323 -11.46 -5.88 -8.43
CA PRO A 323 -11.38 -6.58 -9.73
C PRO A 323 -10.74 -5.77 -10.88
N TYR A 324 -10.61 -4.44 -10.76
CA TYR A 324 -10.05 -3.57 -11.80
C TYR A 324 -9.53 -2.23 -11.22
N PRO A 325 -8.68 -1.48 -11.96
CA PRO A 325 -8.20 -0.15 -11.54
C PRO A 325 -9.34 0.86 -11.40
N GLY A 326 -9.29 1.74 -10.39
CA GLY A 326 -10.35 2.71 -10.10
C GLY A 326 -11.60 2.10 -9.46
N PHE A 327 -11.56 0.86 -8.94
CA PHE A 327 -12.70 0.25 -8.26
C PHE A 327 -12.93 0.83 -6.86
N ASP A 328 -13.85 1.79 -6.74
CA ASP A 328 -14.25 2.37 -5.44
C ASP A 328 -15.36 1.57 -4.74
N ARG A 329 -15.05 0.99 -3.57
CA ARG A 329 -16.02 0.47 -2.58
C ARG A 329 -15.47 0.65 -1.16
N PRO A 330 -16.31 0.71 -0.10
CA PRO A 330 -15.87 1.03 1.25
C PRO A 330 -14.80 0.09 1.88
N TRP A 331 -14.63 -1.13 1.36
CA TRP A 331 -13.62 -2.09 1.83
C TRP A 331 -12.29 -2.02 1.06
N VAL A 332 -12.20 -1.26 -0.04
CA VAL A 332 -11.05 -1.35 -0.96
C VAL A 332 -9.76 -0.88 -0.30
N GLY A 333 -9.80 0.24 0.44
CA GLY A 333 -8.63 0.73 1.19
C GLY A 333 -8.15 -0.23 2.29
N GLU A 334 -8.99 -1.15 2.78
CA GLU A 334 -8.59 -2.23 3.68
C GLU A 334 -8.02 -3.42 2.91
N ALA A 335 -8.71 -3.88 1.86
CA ALA A 335 -8.26 -4.98 1.01
C ALA A 335 -6.88 -4.72 0.38
N LEU A 336 -6.62 -3.47 -0.02
CA LEU A 336 -5.33 -3.05 -0.57
C LEU A 336 -4.23 -2.97 0.50
N GLN A 337 -4.50 -2.38 1.67
CA GLN A 337 -3.50 -2.27 2.74
C GLN A 337 -3.16 -3.63 3.37
N GLN A 338 -4.16 -4.51 3.55
CA GLN A 338 -4.01 -5.75 4.30
C GLN A 338 -3.81 -7.00 3.43
N GLY A 339 -4.30 -6.99 2.19
CA GLY A 339 -4.40 -8.20 1.37
C GLY A 339 -5.41 -9.20 1.93
N ASP A 340 -5.22 -10.49 1.64
CA ASP A 340 -6.09 -11.58 2.11
C ASP A 340 -5.27 -12.85 2.41
N PRO A 341 -5.31 -13.41 3.64
CA PRO A 341 -4.61 -14.66 3.96
C PRO A 341 -5.13 -15.88 3.19
N HIS A 342 -6.38 -15.85 2.73
CA HIS A 342 -7.02 -16.87 1.91
C HIS A 342 -7.01 -16.51 0.40
N GLY A 343 -6.37 -15.39 0.05
CA GLY A 343 -6.26 -14.89 -1.32
C GLY A 343 -5.66 -15.90 -2.30
N SER A 344 -6.23 -15.96 -3.50
CA SER A 344 -5.89 -16.92 -4.56
C SER A 344 -4.78 -16.43 -5.50
N ALA A 345 -4.45 -15.14 -5.51
CA ALA A 345 -3.38 -14.56 -6.32
C ALA A 345 -2.28 -13.94 -5.45
N TRP A 346 -1.02 -14.11 -5.85
CA TRP A 346 0.08 -13.32 -5.31
C TRP A 346 0.10 -11.95 -6.02
N ARG A 347 -0.13 -10.88 -5.26
CA ARG A 347 -0.05 -9.47 -5.68
C ARG A 347 0.47 -8.61 -4.52
N PRO A 348 1.80 -8.53 -4.30
CA PRO A 348 2.37 -7.75 -3.21
C PRO A 348 2.06 -6.26 -3.41
N GLY A 349 2.01 -5.52 -2.30
CA GLY A 349 1.76 -4.08 -2.31
C GLY A 349 2.97 -3.30 -2.77
N GLU A 350 2.74 -2.27 -3.59
CA GLU A 350 3.63 -1.13 -3.75
C GLU A 350 3.08 0.06 -2.97
N THR A 351 3.96 0.68 -2.20
CA THR A 351 3.69 1.82 -1.33
C THR A 351 4.33 3.06 -1.92
N ASP A 352 3.50 3.82 -2.62
CA ASP A 352 3.80 5.05 -3.31
C ASP A 352 3.70 6.27 -2.38
N VAL A 353 4.60 7.24 -2.58
CA VAL A 353 4.63 8.52 -1.85
C VAL A 353 5.57 9.53 -2.51
N SER A 354 5.22 10.82 -2.51
CA SER A 354 6.15 11.87 -2.94
C SER A 354 7.08 12.34 -1.82
N ILE A 355 8.33 12.69 -2.18
CA ILE A 355 9.31 13.35 -1.30
C ILE A 355 8.86 14.77 -0.89
N ARG A 356 7.88 15.33 -1.62
CA ARG A 356 7.20 16.61 -1.43
C ARG A 356 5.71 16.38 -1.13
N PRO A 357 4.94 17.44 -0.80
CA PRO A 357 3.49 17.35 -0.73
C PRO A 357 2.81 17.04 -2.08
N GLY A 358 3.26 17.67 -3.18
CA GLY A 358 2.83 17.34 -4.54
C GLY A 358 3.68 16.27 -5.22
N TRP A 359 3.13 15.67 -6.27
CA TRP A 359 3.83 14.75 -7.17
C TRP A 359 4.73 15.49 -8.16
N PHE A 360 4.32 16.62 -8.71
CA PHE A 360 5.13 17.46 -9.60
C PHE A 360 6.00 18.47 -8.82
N TRP A 361 6.97 19.09 -9.49
CA TRP A 361 7.83 20.09 -8.84
C TRP A 361 7.12 21.44 -8.78
N HIS A 362 6.93 21.92 -7.56
CA HIS A 362 6.46 23.25 -7.23
C HIS A 362 7.53 24.00 -6.42
N ALA A 363 7.89 25.21 -6.83
CA ALA A 363 8.84 26.07 -6.11
C ALA A 363 8.36 26.41 -4.67
N ALA A 364 7.04 26.45 -4.46
CA ALA A 364 6.42 26.64 -3.15
C ALA A 364 6.64 25.45 -2.19
N GLU A 365 7.40 24.42 -2.60
CA GLU A 365 7.61 23.18 -1.85
C GLU A 365 9.09 22.81 -1.65
N ASP A 366 10.04 23.63 -2.14
CA ASP A 366 11.47 23.41 -1.92
C ASP A 366 11.84 23.45 -0.41
N ALA A 367 11.08 24.20 0.39
CA ALA A 367 11.18 24.22 1.86
C ALA A 367 10.34 23.13 2.57
N LYS A 368 9.65 22.26 1.82
CA LYS A 368 8.75 21.20 2.33
C LYS A 368 9.21 19.78 2.02
N VAL A 369 10.37 19.61 1.37
CA VAL A 369 10.99 18.30 1.10
C VAL A 369 11.18 17.55 2.42
N ARG A 370 10.70 16.29 2.49
CA ARG A 370 10.76 15.43 3.69
C ARG A 370 12.18 15.36 4.26
N SER A 371 12.31 15.21 5.59
CA SER A 371 13.61 14.90 6.20
C SER A 371 14.03 13.45 5.88
N ALA A 372 15.33 13.16 5.91
CA ALA A 372 15.79 11.78 5.70
C ALA A 372 15.29 10.83 6.81
N ASP A 373 15.08 11.33 8.02
CA ASP A 373 14.48 10.55 9.11
C ASP A 373 13.02 10.18 8.80
N ASN A 374 12.25 11.08 8.18
CA ASN A 374 10.92 10.73 7.69
C ASN A 374 10.98 9.72 6.54
N LEU A 375 12.01 9.77 5.68
CA LEU A 375 12.23 8.73 4.66
C LEU A 375 12.61 7.37 5.27
N ILE A 376 13.33 7.34 6.41
CA ILE A 376 13.57 6.11 7.19
C ILE A 376 12.28 5.59 7.83
N ASP A 377 11.43 6.47 8.38
CA ASP A 377 10.12 6.08 8.90
C ASP A 377 9.24 5.45 7.81
N LEU A 378 9.22 6.07 6.61
CA LEU A 378 8.50 5.56 5.44
C LEU A 378 9.04 4.21 4.96
N TYR A 379 10.37 4.01 4.95
CA TYR A 379 10.99 2.70 4.68
C TYR A 379 10.54 1.64 5.71
N CYS A 380 10.54 1.97 7.00
CA CYS A 380 10.04 1.06 8.04
C CYS A 380 8.52 0.83 7.94
N SER A 381 7.73 1.77 7.42
CA SER A 381 6.27 1.60 7.21
C SER A 381 5.88 1.01 5.85
N SER A 382 6.83 0.66 4.98
CA SER A 382 6.60 0.04 3.66
C SER A 382 7.39 -1.27 3.52
N VAL A 383 8.70 -1.16 3.30
CA VAL A 383 9.65 -2.30 3.23
C VAL A 383 9.71 -3.06 4.54
N GLY A 384 9.63 -2.35 5.67
CA GLY A 384 9.45 -2.95 6.99
C GLY A 384 8.11 -3.65 7.21
N ARG A 385 7.21 -3.69 6.21
CA ARG A 385 5.86 -4.25 6.28
C ARG A 385 5.48 -4.98 4.98
N ASN A 386 6.39 -5.78 4.42
CA ASN A 386 6.14 -6.65 3.26
C ASN A 386 5.69 -5.93 1.96
N SER A 387 6.02 -4.65 1.80
CA SER A 387 5.62 -3.81 0.67
C SER A 387 6.83 -3.09 0.05
N LYS A 388 6.85 -2.88 -1.27
CA LYS A 388 7.92 -2.08 -1.92
C LYS A 388 7.67 -0.58 -1.68
N LEU A 389 8.72 0.24 -1.55
CA LEU A 389 8.58 1.70 -1.50
C LEU A 389 8.84 2.30 -2.89
N LEU A 390 7.88 3.06 -3.40
CA LEU A 390 8.01 3.88 -4.60
C LEU A 390 8.05 5.36 -4.21
N LEU A 391 9.25 5.93 -4.07
CA LEU A 391 9.44 7.32 -3.66
C LEU A 391 9.50 8.24 -4.89
N ASN A 392 8.50 9.10 -5.07
CA ASN A 392 8.53 10.10 -6.14
C ASN A 392 9.46 11.28 -5.81
N VAL A 393 10.25 11.69 -6.81
CA VAL A 393 11.08 12.90 -6.79
C VAL A 393 10.90 13.62 -8.13
N PRO A 394 10.27 14.80 -8.17
CA PRO A 394 10.03 15.50 -9.43
C PRO A 394 11.23 16.35 -9.88
N PRO A 395 11.57 16.35 -11.18
CA PRO A 395 12.50 17.33 -11.74
C PRO A 395 11.87 18.73 -11.79
N THR A 396 12.70 19.73 -11.54
CA THR A 396 12.41 21.17 -11.73
C THR A 396 12.15 21.54 -13.19
N ARG A 397 11.70 22.78 -13.44
CA ARG A 397 11.62 23.36 -14.81
C ARG A 397 12.95 23.39 -15.57
N ALA A 398 14.10 23.19 -14.91
CA ALA A 398 15.37 23.02 -15.61
C ALA A 398 15.51 21.62 -16.25
N GLY A 399 14.81 20.60 -15.73
CA GLY A 399 15.03 19.19 -16.07
C GLY A 399 16.00 18.47 -15.14
N ARG A 400 16.22 19.01 -13.93
CA ARG A 400 17.07 18.43 -12.86
C ARG A 400 16.26 18.21 -11.60
N PHE A 401 16.54 17.19 -10.81
CA PHE A 401 16.12 17.17 -9.40
C PHE A 401 16.74 18.37 -8.68
N HIS A 402 15.97 19.00 -7.81
CA HIS A 402 16.44 20.13 -7.00
C HIS A 402 17.45 19.65 -5.95
N ASP A 403 18.46 20.48 -5.64
CA ASP A 403 19.64 20.04 -4.86
C ASP A 403 19.30 19.58 -3.44
N THR A 404 18.25 20.14 -2.82
CA THR A 404 17.74 19.68 -1.52
C THR A 404 17.31 18.22 -1.57
N ASP A 405 16.63 17.81 -2.64
CA ASP A 405 16.08 16.47 -2.84
C ASP A 405 17.22 15.47 -3.11
N VAL A 406 18.20 15.85 -3.94
CA VAL A 406 19.42 15.06 -4.19
C VAL A 406 20.21 14.84 -2.90
N ALA A 407 20.41 15.90 -2.10
CA ALA A 407 21.07 15.79 -0.80
C ALA A 407 20.30 14.89 0.16
N ARG A 408 18.96 14.93 0.13
CA ARG A 408 18.09 14.13 0.98
C ARG A 408 18.05 12.66 0.61
N LEU A 409 18.03 12.33 -0.68
CA LEU A 409 18.19 10.95 -1.17
C LEU A 409 19.51 10.36 -0.68
N ALA A 410 20.62 11.09 -0.84
CA ALA A 410 21.93 10.65 -0.36
C ALA A 410 22.00 10.54 1.18
N GLU A 411 21.31 11.41 1.93
CA GLU A 411 21.19 11.31 3.39
C GLU A 411 20.38 10.07 3.82
N PHE A 412 19.25 9.80 3.16
CA PHE A 412 18.44 8.59 3.37
C PHE A 412 19.23 7.32 3.06
N GLY A 413 19.97 7.28 1.94
CA GLY A 413 20.83 6.15 1.59
C GLY A 413 21.87 5.84 2.68
N ARG A 414 22.54 6.88 3.21
CA ARG A 414 23.49 6.73 4.34
C ARG A 414 22.81 6.27 5.63
N LYS A 415 21.68 6.90 6.02
CA LYS A 415 20.94 6.53 7.24
C LYS A 415 20.42 5.09 7.16
N ARG A 416 19.91 4.65 6.01
CA ARG A 416 19.43 3.27 5.80
C ARG A 416 20.57 2.26 5.87
N ALA A 417 21.74 2.57 5.31
CA ALA A 417 22.92 1.72 5.45
C ALA A 417 23.38 1.62 6.92
N ALA A 418 23.33 2.72 7.67
CA ALA A 418 23.72 2.75 9.09
C ALA A 418 22.88 1.81 9.98
N LEU A 419 21.57 1.68 9.73
CA LEU A 419 20.68 0.76 10.47
C LEU A 419 21.14 -0.70 10.47
N PHE A 420 21.91 -1.12 9.46
CA PHE A 420 22.35 -2.50 9.27
C PHE A 420 23.88 -2.66 9.32
N ALA A 421 24.63 -1.56 9.51
CA ALA A 421 26.08 -1.52 9.36
C ALA A 421 26.85 -2.35 10.40
N GLY A 422 26.26 -2.58 11.58
CA GLY A 422 26.84 -3.45 12.61
C GLY A 422 26.74 -4.96 12.30
N GLY A 423 26.03 -5.35 11.24
CA GLY A 423 25.69 -6.74 10.96
C GLY A 423 24.64 -7.32 11.93
N ASN A 424 24.25 -8.57 11.70
CA ASN A 424 23.29 -9.26 12.58
C ASN A 424 23.98 -9.63 13.91
N LEU A 425 23.50 -9.09 15.02
CA LEU A 425 24.04 -9.35 16.36
C LEU A 425 23.73 -10.78 16.87
N LEU A 426 22.90 -11.55 16.16
CA LEU A 426 22.69 -12.98 16.39
C LEU A 426 23.69 -13.88 15.63
N THR A 427 24.57 -13.35 14.77
CA THR A 427 25.56 -14.17 14.05
C THR A 427 26.44 -14.94 15.02
N GLY A 428 26.50 -16.27 14.87
CA GLY A 428 27.23 -17.17 15.76
C GLY A 428 26.50 -17.57 17.04
N ALA A 429 25.27 -17.07 17.28
CA ALA A 429 24.44 -17.54 18.38
C ALA A 429 24.05 -19.03 18.22
N ARG A 430 23.96 -19.75 19.34
CA ARG A 430 23.42 -21.11 19.36
C ARG A 430 21.91 -21.05 19.15
N VAL A 431 21.42 -21.62 18.05
CA VAL A 431 19.98 -21.69 17.75
C VAL A 431 19.38 -23.02 18.23
N ARG A 432 18.17 -22.96 18.77
CA ARG A 432 17.29 -24.09 19.09
C ARG A 432 15.90 -23.81 18.53
N ALA A 433 15.08 -24.84 18.32
CA ALA A 433 13.71 -24.70 17.87
C ALA A 433 12.76 -25.65 18.60
N SER A 434 11.45 -25.38 18.49
CA SER A 434 10.39 -26.31 18.89
C SER A 434 10.32 -27.59 18.06
N GLY A 435 10.91 -27.56 16.86
CA GLY A 435 10.93 -28.63 15.86
C GLY A 435 11.57 -28.12 14.57
N GLY A 436 11.49 -28.90 13.50
CA GLY A 436 11.96 -28.51 12.17
C GLY A 436 13.46 -28.75 11.94
N ALA A 437 13.85 -28.80 10.67
CA ALA A 437 15.23 -29.05 10.25
C ALA A 437 16.05 -27.76 10.13
N ALA A 438 17.35 -27.86 10.43
CA ALA A 438 18.36 -26.82 10.23
C ALA A 438 18.00 -25.40 10.76
N PRO A 439 17.61 -25.24 12.05
CA PRO A 439 17.19 -23.97 12.61
C PRO A 439 18.25 -22.86 12.57
N SER A 440 19.53 -23.20 12.42
CA SER A 440 20.63 -22.23 12.28
C SER A 440 20.65 -21.47 10.94
N ARG A 441 19.90 -21.92 9.93
CA ARG A 441 19.82 -21.25 8.62
C ARG A 441 19.33 -19.81 8.70
N VAL A 442 18.50 -19.49 9.69
CA VAL A 442 17.95 -18.12 9.88
C VAL A 442 19.00 -17.04 10.18
N LEU A 443 20.28 -17.43 10.26
CA LEU A 443 21.45 -16.60 10.52
C LEU A 443 22.49 -16.64 9.38
N ASP A 444 22.29 -17.42 8.31
CA ASP A 444 23.29 -17.55 7.23
C ASP A 444 23.25 -16.39 6.21
N GLY A 445 22.11 -15.70 6.10
CA GLY A 445 21.94 -14.50 5.28
C GLY A 445 21.45 -14.75 3.85
N ASP A 446 21.14 -16.00 3.48
CA ASP A 446 20.54 -16.35 2.20
C ASP A 446 19.00 -16.31 2.30
N ALA A 447 18.36 -15.51 1.45
CA ALA A 447 16.91 -15.33 1.43
C ALA A 447 16.12 -16.55 0.90
N ASP A 448 16.81 -17.54 0.33
CA ASP A 448 16.26 -18.84 -0.10
C ASP A 448 16.75 -20.02 0.78
N SER A 449 17.65 -19.77 1.75
CA SER A 449 17.93 -20.68 2.86
C SER A 449 16.94 -20.43 3.99
N TYR A 450 16.36 -21.49 4.56
CA TYR A 450 15.38 -21.33 5.65
C TYR A 450 15.30 -22.50 6.61
N TRP A 451 14.88 -22.18 7.84
CA TRP A 451 14.25 -23.13 8.76
C TRP A 451 12.78 -23.29 8.39
N ARG A 452 12.33 -24.54 8.31
CA ARG A 452 10.92 -24.90 8.20
C ARG A 452 10.46 -25.54 9.49
N ALA A 453 9.39 -25.02 10.08
CA ALA A 453 8.76 -25.59 11.27
C ALA A 453 7.92 -26.84 10.95
N ASP A 454 7.72 -27.69 11.96
CA ASP A 454 6.87 -28.89 11.86
C ASP A 454 5.37 -28.60 12.12
N ALA A 455 5.05 -27.42 12.65
CA ALA A 455 3.69 -26.97 12.97
C ALA A 455 3.51 -25.46 12.72
N GLY A 456 2.26 -25.00 12.62
CA GLY A 456 1.91 -23.59 12.45
C GLY A 456 2.19 -22.71 13.69
N GLU A 457 2.22 -23.33 14.87
CA GLU A 457 2.73 -22.75 16.11
C GLU A 457 4.14 -23.28 16.36
N ALA A 458 5.12 -22.40 16.55
CA ALA A 458 6.53 -22.80 16.67
C ALA A 458 7.39 -21.72 17.34
N TRP A 459 8.62 -22.06 17.75
CA TRP A 459 9.59 -21.08 18.22
C TRP A 459 11.02 -21.37 17.80
N LEU A 460 11.83 -20.31 17.72
CA LEU A 460 13.29 -20.31 17.56
C LEU A 460 13.90 -19.55 18.75
N GLU A 461 14.75 -20.22 19.54
CA GLU A 461 15.51 -19.62 20.64
C GLU A 461 16.97 -19.44 20.23
N PHE A 462 17.53 -18.27 20.53
CA PHE A 462 18.89 -17.88 20.23
C PHE A 462 19.65 -17.59 21.53
N GLU A 463 20.82 -18.21 21.72
CA GLU A 463 21.73 -17.93 22.82
C GLU A 463 23.06 -17.38 22.27
N SER A 464 23.31 -16.08 22.46
CA SER A 464 24.60 -15.46 22.15
C SER A 464 25.66 -15.82 23.21
N GLY A 465 26.94 -15.58 22.92
CA GLY A 465 28.03 -15.79 23.90
C GLY A 465 27.97 -14.79 25.06
N GLU A 466 27.71 -13.53 24.74
CA GLU A 466 27.62 -12.40 25.66
C GLU A 466 26.23 -11.73 25.61
N GLN A 467 26.03 -10.64 26.38
CA GLN A 467 24.82 -9.82 26.24
C GLN A 467 24.97 -8.87 25.06
N ILE A 468 24.01 -8.91 24.13
CA ILE A 468 23.91 -7.96 23.02
C ILE A 468 22.89 -6.87 23.36
N GLU A 469 23.10 -5.67 22.81
CA GLU A 469 22.17 -4.54 22.89
C GLU A 469 21.61 -4.24 21.50
N PHE A 470 20.29 -4.16 21.37
CA PHE A 470 19.60 -4.03 20.08
C PHE A 470 18.28 -3.26 20.22
N ASP A 471 17.84 -2.63 19.13
CA ASP A 471 16.65 -1.77 19.05
C ASP A 471 15.83 -1.98 17.76
N LEU A 472 16.37 -2.74 16.80
CA LEU A 472 15.78 -3.07 15.52
C LEU A 472 15.76 -4.59 15.31
N LEU A 473 14.56 -5.15 15.17
CA LEU A 473 14.32 -6.53 14.73
C LEU A 473 14.07 -6.56 13.23
N CYS A 474 14.68 -7.51 12.53
CA CYS A 474 14.38 -7.86 11.14
C CYS A 474 14.00 -9.34 11.03
N LEU A 475 12.83 -9.60 10.43
CA LEU A 475 12.35 -10.94 10.13
C LEU A 475 12.05 -11.07 8.64
N GLN A 476 12.34 -12.23 8.05
CA GLN A 476 12.03 -12.54 6.65
C GLN A 476 11.54 -13.99 6.52
N GLU A 477 10.46 -14.20 5.78
CA GLU A 477 10.05 -15.52 5.29
C GLU A 477 10.72 -15.84 3.94
N ALA A 478 10.92 -17.12 3.65
CA ALA A 478 11.36 -17.59 2.34
C ALA A 478 10.20 -17.46 1.32
N VAL A 479 9.90 -16.24 0.90
CA VAL A 479 8.67 -15.92 0.13
C VAL A 479 8.55 -16.61 -1.23
N ALA A 480 9.63 -17.15 -1.79
CA ALA A 480 9.59 -18.05 -2.94
C ALA A 480 8.70 -19.29 -2.71
N GLU A 481 8.56 -19.73 -1.44
CA GLU A 481 7.71 -20.83 -1.03
C GLU A 481 6.25 -20.41 -0.72
N GLY A 482 5.98 -19.11 -0.60
CA GLY A 482 4.73 -18.51 -0.16
C GLY A 482 4.90 -17.60 1.08
N GLN A 483 3.80 -17.02 1.57
CA GLN A 483 3.76 -16.25 2.83
C GLN A 483 2.80 -16.94 3.80
N HIS A 484 3.26 -17.21 5.03
CA HIS A 484 2.62 -18.16 5.94
C HIS A 484 2.28 -17.52 7.29
N VAL A 485 3.19 -16.74 7.86
CA VAL A 485 3.08 -16.22 9.24
C VAL A 485 2.01 -15.13 9.33
N ALA A 486 1.06 -15.35 10.24
CA ALA A 486 -0.04 -14.43 10.52
C ALA A 486 0.18 -13.61 11.79
N ASN A 487 0.79 -14.21 12.82
CA ASN A 487 1.06 -13.59 14.12
C ASN A 487 2.38 -14.12 14.71
N HIS A 488 3.17 -13.22 15.29
CA HIS A 488 4.43 -13.55 15.93
C HIS A 488 4.75 -12.59 17.08
N ARG A 489 5.58 -13.05 18.01
CA ARG A 489 6.23 -12.20 19.02
C ARG A 489 7.71 -12.49 19.14
N PHE A 490 8.46 -11.45 19.47
CA PHE A 490 9.87 -11.52 19.77
C PHE A 490 10.09 -11.21 21.25
N GLU A 491 10.78 -12.10 21.95
CA GLU A 491 10.98 -12.06 23.39
C GLU A 491 12.47 -12.01 23.75
N ALA A 492 12.77 -11.37 24.88
CA ALA A 492 14.09 -11.38 25.51
C ALA A 492 14.02 -12.05 26.89
N TRP A 493 15.04 -12.82 27.25
CA TRP A 493 15.18 -13.36 28.60
C TRP A 493 15.76 -12.31 29.54
N ARG A 494 14.93 -11.79 30.43
CA ARG A 494 15.26 -10.71 31.37
C ARG A 494 14.60 -10.99 32.73
N ASP A 495 15.27 -10.57 33.80
CA ASP A 495 14.74 -10.61 35.17
C ASP A 495 14.24 -11.99 35.63
N GLY A 496 14.79 -13.07 35.05
CA GLY A 496 14.44 -14.46 35.35
C GLY A 496 13.32 -15.07 34.50
N GLY A 497 12.80 -14.37 33.49
CA GLY A 497 11.74 -14.87 32.60
C GLY A 497 11.83 -14.36 31.16
N TRP A 498 10.89 -14.81 30.32
CA TRP A 498 10.69 -14.28 28.98
C TRP A 498 9.81 -13.03 29.03
N GLN A 499 10.25 -11.95 28.40
CA GLN A 499 9.51 -10.69 28.26
C GLN A 499 9.34 -10.37 26.77
N THR A 500 8.11 -10.08 26.33
CA THR A 500 7.85 -9.63 24.94
C THR A 500 8.50 -8.27 24.71
N VAL A 501 9.34 -8.19 23.67
CA VAL A 501 9.97 -6.95 23.18
C VAL A 501 9.17 -6.37 22.01
N ALA A 502 8.71 -7.22 21.10
CA ALA A 502 7.86 -6.84 19.98
C ALA A 502 6.75 -7.89 19.75
N TRP A 503 5.59 -7.45 19.27
CA TRP A 503 4.51 -8.29 18.78
C TRP A 503 4.07 -7.75 17.42
N GLY A 504 3.88 -8.65 16.44
CA GLY A 504 3.53 -8.29 15.07
C GLY A 504 2.64 -9.33 14.41
N THR A 505 2.09 -8.97 13.25
CA THR A 505 1.23 -9.86 12.47
C THR A 505 2.07 -10.56 11.37
N THR A 506 1.93 -10.13 10.12
CA THR A 506 2.59 -10.73 8.95
C THR A 506 4.08 -10.43 8.88
N ILE A 507 4.88 -11.41 8.47
CA ILE A 507 6.31 -11.24 8.18
C ILE A 507 6.52 -10.99 6.68
N GLY A 508 6.28 -11.98 5.83
CA GLY A 508 6.52 -11.89 4.38
C GLY A 508 7.99 -11.63 4.01
N CYS A 509 8.23 -10.90 2.93
CA CYS A 509 9.56 -10.71 2.34
C CYS A 509 10.51 -9.94 3.28
N LYS A 510 9.98 -8.96 4.03
CA LYS A 510 10.67 -8.27 5.12
C LYS A 510 9.69 -7.64 6.11
N ARG A 511 10.01 -7.79 7.39
CA ARG A 511 9.38 -7.13 8.53
C ARG A 511 10.45 -6.46 9.38
N LEU A 512 10.28 -5.17 9.65
CA LEU A 512 11.17 -4.39 10.51
C LEU A 512 10.36 -3.82 11.68
N GLU A 513 10.80 -4.07 12.91
CA GLU A 513 10.21 -3.51 14.13
C GLU A 513 11.28 -2.74 14.92
N ARG A 514 10.99 -1.48 15.26
CA ARG A 514 11.85 -0.61 16.09
C ARG A 514 11.25 -0.48 17.49
N PHE A 515 12.08 -0.52 18.52
CA PHE A 515 11.68 -0.43 19.93
C PHE A 515 12.79 0.19 20.79
N ASP A 516 12.48 0.52 22.05
CA ASP A 516 13.49 1.03 23.00
C ASP A 516 14.63 0.01 23.22
N PRO A 517 15.91 0.43 23.34
CA PRO A 517 17.04 -0.50 23.37
C PRO A 517 16.95 -1.58 24.46
N VAL A 518 17.04 -2.84 24.04
CA VAL A 518 17.00 -4.02 24.91
C VAL A 518 18.38 -4.65 25.02
N ARG A 519 18.79 -5.02 26.25
CA ARG A 519 19.95 -5.88 26.51
C ARG A 519 19.49 -7.28 26.92
N ALA A 520 20.03 -8.30 26.26
CA ALA A 520 19.84 -9.71 26.64
C ALA A 520 20.91 -10.63 26.02
N ARG A 521 21.02 -11.86 26.54
CA ARG A 521 21.83 -12.95 25.94
C ARG A 521 20.99 -14.09 25.33
N ARG A 522 19.72 -14.22 25.74
CA ARG A 522 18.79 -15.20 25.17
C ARG A 522 17.59 -14.46 24.58
N LEU A 523 17.34 -14.68 23.29
CA LEU A 523 16.23 -14.12 22.53
C LEU A 523 15.37 -15.25 21.98
N ARG A 524 14.09 -15.01 21.72
CA ARG A 524 13.18 -16.01 21.15
C ARG A 524 12.18 -15.37 20.18
N LEU A 525 12.12 -15.90 18.97
CA LEU A 525 10.98 -15.69 18.07
C LEU A 525 9.95 -16.79 18.36
N VAL A 526 8.69 -16.40 18.59
CA VAL A 526 7.55 -17.31 18.69
C VAL A 526 6.58 -16.97 17.56
N ILE A 527 6.27 -17.96 16.74
CA ILE A 527 5.16 -17.90 15.78
C ILE A 527 3.90 -18.36 16.50
N GLU A 528 2.93 -17.46 16.62
CA GLU A 528 1.67 -17.70 17.35
C GLU A 528 0.57 -18.20 16.42
N HIS A 529 0.62 -17.83 15.14
CA HIS A 529 -0.24 -18.40 14.11
C HIS A 529 0.38 -18.28 12.71
N ALA A 530 0.14 -19.30 11.88
CA ALA A 530 0.47 -19.31 10.46
C ALA A 530 -0.54 -20.16 9.67
N TYR A 531 -0.83 -19.76 8.43
CA TYR A 531 -1.82 -20.42 7.56
C TYR A 531 -1.28 -21.64 6.78
N ASP A 532 0.03 -21.89 6.89
CA ASP A 532 0.76 -23.11 6.53
C ASP A 532 2.07 -23.10 7.37
N LEU A 533 2.87 -24.15 7.30
CA LEU A 533 4.12 -24.30 8.03
C LEU A 533 5.08 -23.10 7.81
N PRO A 534 5.48 -22.38 8.88
CA PRO A 534 6.44 -21.29 8.81
C PRO A 534 7.75 -21.70 8.14
N ARG A 535 8.23 -20.85 7.22
CA ARG A 535 9.51 -20.96 6.52
C ARG A 535 10.28 -19.66 6.72
N ILE A 536 11.08 -19.58 7.78
CA ILE A 536 11.81 -18.37 8.18
C ILE A 536 13.20 -18.39 7.54
N ALA A 537 13.51 -17.38 6.74
CA ALA A 537 14.81 -17.21 6.08
C ALA A 537 15.78 -16.36 6.91
N THR A 538 15.27 -15.32 7.59
CA THR A 538 16.11 -14.43 8.41
C THR A 538 15.46 -14.17 9.77
N VAL A 539 16.25 -14.31 10.84
CA VAL A 539 16.01 -13.65 12.13
C VAL A 539 17.26 -12.85 12.49
N ALA A 540 17.16 -11.53 12.43
CA ALA A 540 18.28 -10.64 12.73
C ALA A 540 17.88 -9.54 13.71
N VAL A 541 18.82 -9.16 14.59
CA VAL A 541 18.69 -7.95 15.39
C VAL A 541 19.90 -7.06 15.20
N TYR A 542 19.66 -5.75 15.20
CA TYR A 542 20.63 -4.70 14.95
C TYR A 542 20.55 -3.65 16.06
N ARG A 543 21.61 -2.85 16.19
CA ARG A 543 21.60 -1.61 16.96
C ARG A 543 21.68 -0.44 15.98
N GLY A 544 20.69 0.44 16.03
CA GLY A 544 20.69 1.71 15.31
C GLY A 544 21.83 2.61 15.77
N ALA A 545 22.28 3.47 14.86
CA ALA A 545 23.33 4.46 15.07
C ALA A 545 22.78 5.79 15.64
#